data_AF-R9GX77-F1
#
_entry.id   AF-R9GX77-F1
#
_cell.length_a   1.000
_cell.length_b   1.000
_cell.length_c   1.000
_cell.angle_alpha   90.00
_cell.angle_beta   90.00
_cell.angle_gamma   90.00
#
_symmetry.space_group_name_H-M   'P 1'
#
loop_
_entity.id
_entity.type
_entity.pdbx_description
1 polymer ?
#
loop_
_entity_poly.entity_id
_entity_poly.type
_entity_poly.pdbx_seq_one_letter_code
_entity_poly.pdbx_strand_id
1 'polypeptide(L)'
;MKKYFAVAFMFIIAITLISWGAAGHKTIAKIAENHLTPKAKDAIKVLLGDENMTEVAPWADQLRNDTDYKNTAAWHYLNVPLGLSYEQFSKTVKEQGANNIYGALIKFEAELTSNTSTPEQKTDALKFIIHFVGDMHQPMHISRSEDKGGNSIQLQFDGKGTNLHKLWDSGLINKQGMNFTQMAITYDKTSPSEISQWQSDSPMKWMFESYLITASLYKDAEKNNKPDDRYYQENIKLVQKRIEMGGIRLAGTLNTLFKSFTPAFKKGIPINTETITVPSKDLALHYGQTILTVGKVYSGRFIQSNQMTLLNIGGDNPNQDLTVMIQSEDRVQFGQPEVTLKGKTIQIIGKVIDYRGKPEIIVTESAQIKIIK
;
A
#
# COMPACT_ATOMS: atom_id res chain seq x y z
N MET A 1 -1.67 9.85 -60.25
CA MET A 1 -2.23 8.75 -59.43
C MET A 1 -1.50 8.71 -58.09
N LYS A 2 -1.99 9.44 -57.07
CA LYS A 2 -1.39 9.46 -55.73
C LYS A 2 -1.96 8.29 -54.94
N LYS A 3 -1.13 7.28 -54.65
CA LYS A 3 -1.50 6.15 -53.80
C LYS A 3 -1.31 6.56 -52.34
N TYR A 4 -2.41 6.77 -51.63
CA TYR A 4 -2.41 6.91 -50.18
C TYR A 4 -2.36 5.51 -49.57
N PHE A 5 -1.24 5.15 -48.92
CA PHE A 5 -1.23 4.03 -47.99
C PHE A 5 -1.89 4.50 -46.70
N ALA A 6 -3.12 4.05 -46.46
CA ALA A 6 -3.78 4.21 -45.17
C ALA A 6 -3.08 3.28 -44.16
N VAL A 7 -2.32 3.88 -43.24
CA VAL A 7 -1.85 3.18 -42.03
C VAL A 7 -3.06 3.06 -41.11
N ALA A 8 -3.63 1.86 -41.02
CA ALA A 8 -4.67 1.55 -40.04
C ALA A 8 -4.03 1.55 -38.64
N PHE A 9 -4.30 2.59 -37.85
CA PHE A 9 -3.97 2.65 -36.44
C PHE A 9 -4.91 1.69 -35.70
N MET A 10 -4.45 0.47 -35.44
CA MET A 10 -5.19 -0.49 -34.61
C MET A 10 -5.06 -0.03 -33.15
N PHE A 11 -6.04 0.73 -32.66
CA PHE A 11 -6.19 0.99 -31.23
C PHE A 11 -6.43 -0.34 -30.53
N ILE A 12 -5.41 -0.86 -29.84
CA ILE A 12 -5.59 -1.91 -28.85
C ILE A 12 -6.34 -1.25 -27.69
N ILE A 13 -7.68 -1.39 -27.69
CA ILE A 13 -8.48 -1.12 -26.50
C ILE A 13 -8.13 -2.23 -25.52
N ALA A 14 -7.24 -1.93 -24.59
CA ALA A 14 -6.98 -2.78 -23.44
C ALA A 14 -8.30 -2.94 -22.68
N ILE A 15 -8.93 -4.11 -22.77
CA ILE A 15 -10.04 -4.48 -21.92
C ILE A 15 -9.41 -4.80 -20.56
N THR A 16 -9.24 -3.77 -19.77
CA THR A 16 -8.76 -3.86 -18.42
C THR A 16 -9.86 -4.53 -17.58
N LEU A 17 -9.63 -5.77 -17.13
CA LEU A 17 -10.42 -6.36 -16.04
C LEU A 17 -9.82 -5.78 -14.77
N ILE A 18 -10.05 -4.48 -14.57
CA ILE A 18 -9.66 -3.77 -13.36
C ILE A 18 -10.63 -4.25 -12.30
N SER A 19 -10.18 -4.38 -11.07
CA SER A 19 -11.13 -4.37 -9.96
C SER A 19 -11.83 -3.02 -9.87
N TRP A 20 -12.21 -2.60 -8.65
CA TRP A 20 -12.51 -1.19 -8.41
C TRP A 20 -11.60 -0.35 -9.29
N GLY A 21 -12.18 0.49 -10.15
CA GLY A 21 -11.37 1.32 -11.04
C GLY A 21 -10.30 2.05 -10.23
N ALA A 22 -9.24 2.54 -10.86
CA ALA A 22 -8.15 3.22 -10.13
C ALA A 22 -8.64 4.25 -9.08
N ALA A 23 -9.77 4.92 -9.36
CA ALA A 23 -10.44 5.81 -8.42
C ALA A 23 -10.95 5.12 -7.14
N GLY A 24 -11.58 3.94 -7.24
CA GLY A 24 -12.03 3.16 -6.09
C GLY A 24 -10.88 2.64 -5.24
N HIS A 25 -9.84 2.06 -5.84
CA HIS A 25 -8.62 1.66 -5.09
C HIS A 25 -7.94 2.83 -4.39
N LYS A 26 -7.79 3.96 -5.10
CA LYS A 26 -7.24 5.19 -4.51
C LYS A 26 -8.09 5.67 -3.33
N THR A 27 -9.41 5.58 -3.41
CA THR A 27 -10.28 5.94 -2.29
C THR A 27 -10.15 4.97 -1.12
N ILE A 28 -10.10 3.66 -1.36
CA ILE A 28 -9.87 2.65 -0.31
C ILE A 28 -8.55 2.92 0.42
N ALA A 29 -7.47 3.11 -0.31
CA ALA A 29 -6.16 3.46 0.26
C ALA A 29 -6.21 4.78 1.02
N LYS A 30 -6.90 5.79 0.50
CA LYS A 30 -7.03 7.10 1.16
C LYS A 30 -7.83 7.03 2.47
N ILE A 31 -8.91 6.26 2.49
CA ILE A 31 -9.65 5.99 3.73
C ILE A 31 -8.74 5.25 4.70
N ALA A 32 -8.03 4.20 4.25
CA ALA A 32 -7.13 3.45 5.11
C ALA A 32 -6.09 4.35 5.81
N GLU A 33 -5.46 5.28 5.08
CA GLU A 33 -4.49 6.26 5.62
C GLU A 33 -5.01 7.03 6.86
N ASN A 34 -6.31 7.35 6.89
CA ASN A 34 -6.94 8.08 7.99
C ASN A 34 -7.02 7.24 9.28
N HIS A 35 -7.03 5.91 9.16
CA HIS A 35 -7.27 4.96 10.25
C HIS A 35 -6.04 4.12 10.62
N LEU A 36 -4.87 4.43 10.04
CA LEU A 36 -3.61 3.81 10.41
C LEU A 36 -3.09 4.31 11.77
N THR A 37 -2.58 3.38 12.55
CA THR A 37 -1.75 3.66 13.72
C THR A 37 -0.44 4.34 13.31
N PRO A 38 0.21 5.14 14.18
CA PRO A 38 1.51 5.74 13.87
C PRO A 38 2.54 4.72 13.40
N LYS A 39 2.61 3.57 14.09
CA LYS A 39 3.54 2.48 13.74
C LYS A 39 3.32 1.92 12.34
N ALA A 40 2.07 1.75 11.93
CA ALA A 40 1.76 1.31 10.57
C ALA A 40 2.13 2.38 9.53
N LYS A 41 1.89 3.67 9.82
CA LYS A 41 2.29 4.78 8.94
C LYS A 41 3.81 4.79 8.72
N ASP A 42 4.59 4.63 9.79
CA ASP A 42 6.05 4.61 9.70
C ASP A 42 6.55 3.40 8.91
N ALA A 43 6.00 2.22 9.18
CA ALA A 43 6.35 1.00 8.44
C ALA A 43 6.05 1.11 6.95
N ILE A 44 4.89 1.65 6.60
CA ILE A 44 4.47 1.88 5.20
C ILE A 44 5.40 2.89 4.54
N LYS A 45 5.72 3.99 5.21
CA LYS A 45 6.67 4.99 4.70
C LYS A 45 8.05 4.37 4.44
N VAL A 46 8.52 3.50 5.33
CA VAL A 46 9.79 2.78 5.15
C VAL A 46 9.76 1.88 3.91
N LEU A 47 8.66 1.15 3.69
CA LEU A 47 8.54 0.19 2.59
C LEU A 47 8.26 0.85 1.24
N LEU A 48 7.48 1.94 1.20
CA LEU A 48 7.11 2.63 -0.03
C LEU A 48 8.07 3.77 -0.40
N GLY A 49 8.88 4.26 0.53
CA GLY A 49 9.80 5.37 0.29
C GLY A 49 9.05 6.64 -0.08
N ASP A 50 9.27 7.14 -1.31
CA ASP A 50 8.62 8.34 -1.85
C ASP A 50 7.24 8.04 -2.48
N GLU A 51 6.89 6.76 -2.67
CA GLU A 51 5.56 6.36 -3.15
C GLU A 51 4.51 6.49 -2.04
N ASN A 52 3.28 6.82 -2.42
CA ASN A 52 2.14 6.91 -1.49
C ASN A 52 1.19 5.73 -1.69
N MET A 53 0.47 5.33 -0.62
CA MET A 53 -0.49 4.21 -0.68
C MET A 53 -1.52 4.38 -1.80
N THR A 54 -2.01 5.60 -1.99
CA THR A 54 -2.97 5.92 -3.06
C THR A 54 -2.39 5.70 -4.46
N GLU A 55 -1.12 6.03 -4.70
CA GLU A 55 -0.50 5.83 -6.01
C GLU A 55 -0.18 4.37 -6.32
N VAL A 56 0.14 3.57 -5.29
CA VAL A 56 0.42 2.14 -5.45
C VAL A 56 -0.83 1.26 -5.40
N ALA A 57 -1.97 1.77 -4.92
CA ALA A 57 -3.20 0.99 -4.83
C ALA A 57 -3.68 0.36 -6.17
N PRO A 58 -3.59 1.04 -7.33
CA PRO A 58 -3.91 0.42 -8.62
C PRO A 58 -2.73 -0.34 -9.26
N TRP A 59 -1.56 -0.44 -8.63
CA TRP A 59 -0.34 -0.97 -9.23
C TRP A 59 -0.46 -2.43 -9.69
N ALA A 60 -1.11 -3.30 -8.91
CA ALA A 60 -1.24 -4.71 -9.25
C ALA A 60 -2.01 -4.93 -10.57
N ASP A 61 -3.02 -4.11 -10.85
CA ASP A 61 -3.76 -4.13 -12.12
C ASP A 61 -2.91 -3.65 -13.31
N GLN A 62 -1.99 -2.71 -13.08
CA GLN A 62 -1.09 -2.19 -14.12
C GLN A 62 -0.10 -3.26 -14.59
N LEU A 63 0.32 -4.13 -13.69
CA LEU A 63 1.27 -5.21 -13.98
C LEU A 63 0.64 -6.39 -14.71
N ARG A 64 -0.67 -6.52 -14.77
CA ARG A 64 -1.31 -7.74 -15.32
C ARG A 64 -0.97 -8.04 -16.78
N ASN A 65 -0.61 -7.01 -17.56
CA ASN A 65 -0.19 -7.18 -18.95
C ASN A 65 1.33 -7.37 -19.11
N ASP A 66 2.09 -7.22 -18.02
CA ASP A 66 3.50 -7.55 -17.96
C ASP A 66 3.67 -9.08 -18.02
N THR A 67 4.58 -9.53 -18.89
CA THR A 67 4.90 -10.95 -19.07
C THR A 67 5.32 -11.62 -17.77
N ASP A 68 5.98 -10.89 -16.86
CA ASP A 68 6.49 -11.43 -15.61
C ASP A 68 5.37 -11.62 -14.57
N TYR A 69 4.21 -10.97 -14.77
CA TYR A 69 3.07 -10.98 -13.84
C TYR A 69 1.80 -11.60 -14.44
N LYS A 70 1.85 -12.21 -15.63
CA LYS A 70 0.67 -12.91 -16.21
C LYS A 70 0.04 -13.96 -15.28
N ASN A 71 0.85 -14.56 -14.41
CA ASN A 71 0.40 -15.57 -13.44
C ASN A 71 -0.34 -14.99 -12.24
N THR A 72 -0.43 -13.67 -12.08
CA THR A 72 -1.14 -13.02 -10.97
C THR A 72 -2.62 -12.79 -11.26
N ALA A 73 -3.07 -12.95 -12.51
CA ALA A 73 -4.45 -12.63 -12.90
C ALA A 73 -5.52 -13.32 -12.05
N ALA A 74 -5.30 -14.58 -11.66
CA ALA A 74 -6.21 -15.34 -10.80
C ALA A 74 -6.28 -14.82 -9.35
N TRP A 75 -5.32 -14.00 -8.92
CA TRP A 75 -5.23 -13.46 -7.56
C TRP A 75 -6.16 -12.27 -7.32
N HIS A 76 -6.81 -11.74 -8.36
CA HIS A 76 -7.70 -10.58 -8.25
C HIS A 76 -9.15 -10.96 -7.96
N TYR A 77 -9.51 -12.24 -8.03
CA TYR A 77 -10.90 -12.64 -7.88
C TYR A 77 -11.06 -14.02 -7.21
N LEU A 78 -12.30 -14.37 -6.92
CA LEU A 78 -12.74 -15.66 -6.43
C LEU A 78 -13.99 -16.07 -7.20
N ASN A 79 -13.93 -17.26 -7.83
CA ASN A 79 -15.08 -17.85 -8.49
C ASN A 79 -15.63 -19.01 -7.66
N VAL A 80 -16.89 -18.92 -7.26
CA VAL A 80 -17.62 -19.94 -6.50
C VAL A 80 -19.05 -20.10 -7.04
N PRO A 81 -19.68 -21.28 -6.89
CA PRO A 81 -21.11 -21.43 -7.19
C PRO A 81 -21.97 -20.47 -6.38
N LEU A 82 -23.12 -20.07 -6.91
CA LEU A 82 -24.12 -19.24 -6.19
C LEU A 82 -24.94 -20.07 -5.18
N GLY A 83 -25.55 -19.40 -4.20
CA GLY A 83 -26.48 -20.01 -3.24
C GLY A 83 -25.84 -20.78 -2.08
N LEU A 84 -24.55 -20.64 -1.84
CA LEU A 84 -23.85 -21.29 -0.73
C LEU A 84 -24.15 -20.61 0.61
N SER A 85 -24.29 -21.41 1.67
CA SER A 85 -24.22 -20.91 3.05
C SER A 85 -22.81 -20.39 3.37
N TYR A 86 -22.64 -19.67 4.47
CA TYR A 86 -21.32 -19.19 4.91
C TYR A 86 -20.32 -20.34 5.10
N GLU A 87 -20.76 -21.46 5.67
CA GLU A 87 -19.94 -22.65 5.91
C GLU A 87 -19.53 -23.32 4.60
N GLN A 88 -20.47 -23.46 3.66
CA GLN A 88 -20.21 -24.04 2.33
C GLN A 88 -19.29 -23.14 1.50
N PHE A 89 -19.52 -21.81 1.52
CA PHE A 89 -18.65 -20.82 0.90
C PHE A 89 -17.23 -20.94 1.46
N SER A 90 -17.08 -20.86 2.79
CA SER A 90 -15.78 -20.91 3.46
C SER A 90 -15.03 -22.21 3.17
N LYS A 91 -15.75 -23.34 3.13
CA LYS A 91 -15.18 -24.64 2.76
C LYS A 91 -14.70 -24.63 1.31
N THR A 92 -15.55 -24.18 0.39
CA THR A 92 -15.24 -24.12 -1.05
C THR A 92 -14.00 -23.26 -1.31
N VAL A 93 -13.89 -22.08 -0.70
CA VAL A 93 -12.73 -21.19 -0.86
C VAL A 93 -11.44 -21.85 -0.39
N LYS A 94 -11.47 -22.55 0.75
CA LYS A 94 -10.29 -23.26 1.28
C LYS A 94 -9.89 -24.45 0.40
N GLU A 95 -10.84 -25.16 -0.19
CA GLU A 95 -10.60 -26.32 -1.05
C GLU A 95 -10.05 -25.93 -2.44
N GLN A 96 -10.29 -24.70 -2.91
CA GLN A 96 -9.73 -24.18 -4.18
C GLN A 96 -8.21 -23.91 -4.13
N GLY A 97 -7.58 -24.02 -2.95
CA GLY A 97 -6.16 -23.78 -2.78
C GLY A 97 -5.78 -22.30 -2.84
N ALA A 98 -4.50 -22.02 -3.10
CA ALA A 98 -3.93 -20.68 -2.96
C ALA A 98 -4.04 -19.79 -4.20
N ASN A 99 -4.50 -20.31 -5.35
CA ASN A 99 -4.54 -19.57 -6.61
C ASN A 99 -5.85 -18.79 -6.80
N ASN A 100 -6.17 -17.96 -5.82
CA ASN A 100 -7.29 -17.03 -5.79
C ASN A 100 -6.93 -15.86 -4.87
N ILE A 101 -7.78 -14.84 -4.83
CA ILE A 101 -7.56 -13.65 -3.99
C ILE A 101 -7.35 -13.93 -2.51
N TYR A 102 -8.04 -14.94 -1.95
CA TYR A 102 -7.88 -15.31 -0.54
C TYR A 102 -6.51 -15.91 -0.25
N GLY A 103 -6.09 -16.86 -1.09
CA GLY A 103 -4.77 -17.47 -1.00
C GLY A 103 -3.64 -16.46 -1.24
N ALA A 104 -3.83 -15.55 -2.20
CA ALA A 104 -2.87 -14.49 -2.50
C ALA A 104 -2.72 -13.52 -1.31
N LEU A 105 -3.82 -13.08 -0.69
CA LEU A 105 -3.76 -12.24 0.51
C LEU A 105 -2.96 -12.93 1.62
N ILE A 106 -3.29 -14.19 1.96
CA ILE A 106 -2.58 -14.94 3.02
C ILE A 106 -1.09 -15.07 2.69
N LYS A 107 -0.75 -15.37 1.43
CA LYS A 107 0.63 -15.47 0.97
C LYS A 107 1.39 -14.16 1.22
N PHE A 108 0.84 -13.03 0.78
CA PHE A 108 1.53 -11.75 0.91
C PHE A 108 1.54 -11.20 2.34
N GLU A 109 0.53 -11.50 3.15
CA GLU A 109 0.58 -11.22 4.60
C GLU A 109 1.75 -11.98 5.28
N ALA A 110 1.93 -13.26 4.93
CA ALA A 110 3.07 -14.04 5.40
C ALA A 110 4.41 -13.52 4.85
N GLU A 111 4.46 -13.11 3.58
CA GLU A 111 5.66 -12.56 2.96
C GLU A 111 6.08 -11.21 3.58
N LEU A 112 5.11 -10.33 3.84
CA LEU A 112 5.33 -9.03 4.47
C LEU A 112 5.89 -9.16 5.89
N THR A 113 5.38 -10.13 6.65
CA THR A 113 5.75 -10.36 8.05
C THR A 113 6.95 -11.31 8.23
N SER A 114 7.38 -11.99 7.17
CA SER A 114 8.50 -12.93 7.23
C SER A 114 9.83 -12.24 7.53
N ASN A 115 10.67 -12.91 8.32
CA ASN A 115 12.04 -12.46 8.61
C ASN A 115 13.05 -12.84 7.52
N THR A 116 12.64 -13.59 6.50
CA THR A 116 13.49 -14.04 5.39
C THR A 116 13.20 -13.32 4.08
N SER A 117 12.07 -12.60 3.98
CA SER A 117 11.75 -11.81 2.80
C SER A 117 12.68 -10.60 2.68
N THR A 118 13.11 -10.33 1.45
CA THR A 118 13.86 -9.11 1.08
C THR A 118 13.00 -7.85 1.25
N PRO A 119 13.62 -6.66 1.39
CA PRO A 119 12.88 -5.40 1.39
C PRO A 119 11.96 -5.26 0.17
N GLU A 120 12.43 -5.62 -1.02
CA GLU A 120 11.68 -5.55 -2.27
C GLU A 120 10.45 -6.46 -2.24
N GLN A 121 10.60 -7.71 -1.79
CA GLN A 121 9.48 -8.64 -1.60
C GLN A 121 8.45 -8.09 -0.60
N LYS A 122 8.90 -7.46 0.48
CA LYS A 122 7.99 -6.85 1.45
C LYS A 122 7.25 -5.64 0.87
N THR A 123 7.92 -4.84 0.04
CA THR A 123 7.31 -3.72 -0.66
C THR A 123 6.25 -4.23 -1.65
N ASP A 124 6.56 -5.24 -2.46
CA ASP A 124 5.60 -5.84 -3.38
C ASP A 124 4.43 -6.48 -2.63
N ALA A 125 4.70 -7.21 -1.55
CA ALA A 125 3.68 -7.78 -0.68
C ALA A 125 2.74 -6.71 -0.12
N LEU A 126 3.27 -5.57 0.34
CA LEU A 126 2.47 -4.44 0.79
C LEU A 126 1.57 -3.89 -0.34
N LYS A 127 2.11 -3.69 -1.55
CA LYS A 127 1.33 -3.20 -2.70
C LYS A 127 0.20 -4.18 -3.07
N PHE A 128 0.48 -5.48 -3.07
CA PHE A 128 -0.53 -6.51 -3.31
C PHE A 128 -1.61 -6.54 -2.23
N ILE A 129 -1.26 -6.44 -0.94
CA ILE A 129 -2.24 -6.40 0.15
C ILE A 129 -3.15 -5.17 0.01
N ILE A 130 -2.59 -3.99 -0.26
CA ILE A 130 -3.36 -2.74 -0.47
C ILE A 130 -4.40 -2.95 -1.60
N HIS A 131 -3.99 -3.61 -2.68
CA HIS A 131 -4.86 -3.88 -3.81
C HIS A 131 -5.93 -4.93 -3.49
N PHE A 132 -5.53 -6.13 -3.04
CA PHE A 132 -6.44 -7.26 -2.84
C PHE A 132 -7.50 -7.01 -1.77
N VAL A 133 -7.20 -6.24 -0.71
CA VAL A 133 -8.26 -5.87 0.23
C VAL A 133 -9.35 -5.04 -0.46
N GLY A 134 -8.99 -4.21 -1.45
CA GLY A 134 -9.95 -3.52 -2.30
C GLY A 134 -10.80 -4.49 -3.11
N ASP A 135 -10.17 -5.39 -3.86
CA ASP A 135 -10.84 -6.38 -4.70
C ASP A 135 -11.80 -7.26 -3.92
N MET A 136 -11.42 -7.71 -2.71
CA MET A 136 -12.30 -8.50 -1.85
C MET A 136 -13.61 -7.79 -1.49
N HIS A 137 -13.64 -6.46 -1.55
CA HIS A 137 -14.83 -5.65 -1.27
C HIS A 137 -15.65 -5.32 -2.52
N GLN A 138 -15.13 -5.58 -3.73
CA GLN A 138 -15.86 -5.46 -4.99
C GLN A 138 -16.76 -6.69 -5.16
N PRO A 139 -18.10 -6.57 -5.13
CA PRO A 139 -19.00 -7.71 -5.28
C PRO A 139 -18.65 -8.64 -6.46
N MET A 140 -18.51 -8.11 -7.66
CA MET A 140 -18.29 -8.88 -8.88
C MET A 140 -16.92 -9.58 -8.94
N HIS A 141 -16.00 -9.29 -8.00
CA HIS A 141 -14.75 -10.03 -7.81
C HIS A 141 -14.96 -11.32 -7.02
N ILE A 142 -16.04 -11.43 -6.26
CA ILE A 142 -16.42 -12.63 -5.52
C ILE A 142 -17.72 -13.16 -6.13
N SER A 143 -17.57 -13.95 -7.19
CA SER A 143 -18.65 -14.22 -8.13
C SER A 143 -18.55 -15.62 -8.75
N ARG A 144 -19.11 -15.82 -9.94
CA ARG A 144 -19.21 -17.15 -10.58
C ARG A 144 -18.39 -17.17 -11.86
N SER A 145 -17.91 -18.35 -12.23
CA SER A 145 -17.00 -18.52 -13.36
C SER A 145 -17.69 -18.42 -14.74
N GLU A 146 -18.97 -18.77 -14.79
CA GLU A 146 -19.77 -19.01 -16.00
C GLU A 146 -19.88 -17.77 -16.89
N ASP A 147 -19.85 -16.58 -16.29
CA ASP A 147 -19.89 -15.29 -16.96
C ASP A 147 -18.63 -14.44 -16.69
N LYS A 148 -17.57 -15.08 -16.21
CA LYS A 148 -16.29 -14.44 -15.85
C LYS A 148 -16.51 -13.29 -14.87
N GLY A 149 -17.30 -13.53 -13.83
CA GLY A 149 -17.68 -12.53 -12.85
C GLY A 149 -18.48 -11.37 -13.42
N GLY A 150 -19.45 -11.66 -14.29
CA GLY A 150 -20.31 -10.68 -14.95
C GLY A 150 -19.68 -9.94 -16.13
N ASN A 151 -18.44 -10.25 -16.51
CA ASN A 151 -17.80 -9.65 -17.69
C ASN A 151 -18.52 -10.00 -19.00
N SER A 152 -19.15 -11.19 -19.05
CA SER A 152 -19.93 -11.64 -20.22
C SER A 152 -21.38 -11.13 -20.22
N ILE A 153 -21.86 -10.50 -19.12
CA ILE A 153 -23.22 -9.96 -19.03
C ILE A 153 -23.22 -8.53 -19.55
N GLN A 154 -23.63 -8.34 -20.81
CA GLN A 154 -23.65 -7.03 -21.46
C GLN A 154 -24.82 -6.16 -20.97
N LEU A 155 -24.53 -4.90 -20.69
CA LEU A 155 -25.50 -3.90 -20.22
C LEU A 155 -25.35 -2.59 -21.02
N GLN A 156 -26.34 -1.72 -20.93
CA GLN A 156 -26.24 -0.32 -21.36
C GLN A 156 -26.53 0.60 -20.17
N PHE A 157 -25.59 1.47 -19.81
CA PHE A 157 -25.73 2.41 -18.70
C PHE A 157 -25.45 3.82 -19.20
N ASP A 158 -26.32 4.79 -18.91
CA ASP A 158 -26.25 6.17 -19.43
C ASP A 158 -26.04 6.23 -20.96
N GLY A 159 -26.76 5.38 -21.69
CA GLY A 159 -26.68 5.28 -23.15
C GLY A 159 -25.39 4.63 -23.69
N LYS A 160 -24.44 4.25 -22.83
CA LYS A 160 -23.16 3.65 -23.23
C LYS A 160 -23.14 2.15 -22.95
N GLY A 161 -22.55 1.37 -23.86
CA GLY A 161 -22.34 -0.07 -23.66
C GLY A 161 -21.33 -0.34 -22.53
N THR A 162 -21.63 -1.32 -21.69
CA THR A 162 -20.79 -1.81 -20.59
C THR A 162 -21.09 -3.29 -20.33
N ASN A 163 -20.49 -3.88 -19.30
CA ASN A 163 -20.92 -5.15 -18.74
C ASN A 163 -21.17 -5.01 -17.22
N LEU A 164 -21.77 -6.02 -16.60
CA LEU A 164 -22.12 -5.99 -15.17
C LEU A 164 -20.90 -5.76 -14.29
N HIS A 165 -19.78 -6.42 -14.57
CA HIS A 165 -18.52 -6.26 -13.84
C HIS A 165 -18.04 -4.80 -13.86
N LYS A 166 -17.84 -4.27 -15.06
CA LYS A 166 -17.35 -2.91 -15.32
C LYS A 166 -18.27 -1.82 -14.77
N LEU A 167 -19.58 -2.05 -14.80
CA LEU A 167 -20.56 -1.13 -14.21
C LEU A 167 -20.30 -0.96 -12.70
N TRP A 168 -20.03 -2.07 -12.00
CA TRP A 168 -19.73 -2.06 -10.56
C TRP A 168 -18.31 -1.59 -10.24
N ASP A 169 -17.31 -1.97 -11.04
CA ASP A 169 -15.93 -1.50 -10.85
C ASP A 169 -15.80 0.02 -10.95
N SER A 170 -16.49 0.61 -11.93
CA SER A 170 -16.18 1.98 -12.35
C SER A 170 -17.39 2.77 -12.84
N GLY A 171 -18.40 2.13 -13.46
CA GLY A 171 -19.54 2.86 -14.05
C GLY A 171 -20.33 3.67 -13.02
N LEU A 172 -20.70 3.04 -11.89
CA LEU A 172 -21.42 3.69 -10.80
C LEU A 172 -20.54 4.75 -10.11
N ILE A 173 -19.25 4.48 -9.94
CA ILE A 173 -18.29 5.42 -9.33
C ILE A 173 -18.15 6.67 -10.21
N ASN A 174 -17.87 6.49 -11.50
CA ASN A 174 -17.60 7.58 -12.43
C ASN A 174 -18.81 8.51 -12.61
N LYS A 175 -20.04 7.99 -12.51
CA LYS A 175 -21.26 8.80 -12.59
C LYS A 175 -21.36 9.83 -11.46
N GLN A 176 -20.74 9.59 -10.30
CA GLN A 176 -20.72 10.57 -9.20
C GLN A 176 -19.90 11.83 -9.53
N GLY A 177 -18.95 11.75 -10.48
CA GLY A 177 -18.10 12.88 -10.86
C GLY A 177 -17.10 13.34 -9.78
N MET A 178 -16.90 12.56 -8.72
CA MET A 178 -15.96 12.86 -7.64
C MET A 178 -14.57 12.25 -7.92
N ASN A 179 -13.52 12.98 -7.57
CA ASN A 179 -12.17 12.41 -7.49
C ASN A 179 -11.99 11.57 -6.21
N PHE A 180 -10.92 10.77 -6.13
CA PHE A 180 -10.72 9.84 -5.02
C PHE A 180 -10.62 10.50 -3.64
N THR A 181 -10.11 11.75 -3.57
CA THR A 181 -10.01 12.51 -2.32
C THR A 181 -11.38 12.99 -1.85
N GLN A 182 -12.21 13.50 -2.77
CA GLN A 182 -13.60 13.88 -2.49
C GLN A 182 -14.44 12.66 -2.08
N MET A 183 -14.23 11.52 -2.74
CA MET A 183 -14.87 10.25 -2.38
C MET A 183 -14.46 9.82 -0.97
N ALA A 184 -13.18 9.85 -0.62
CA ALA A 184 -12.73 9.50 0.73
C ALA A 184 -13.37 10.40 1.80
N ILE A 185 -13.41 11.72 1.58
CA ILE A 185 -14.07 12.67 2.49
C ILE A 185 -15.58 12.37 2.62
N THR A 186 -16.23 12.00 1.51
CA THR A 186 -17.66 11.72 1.48
C THR A 186 -18.01 10.40 2.14
N TYR A 187 -17.21 9.35 1.91
CA TYR A 187 -17.54 7.98 2.29
C TYR A 187 -17.08 7.64 3.71
N ASP A 188 -15.98 8.23 4.19
CA ASP A 188 -15.42 7.98 5.52
C ASP A 188 -16.28 8.64 6.61
N LYS A 189 -17.35 7.96 7.02
CA LYS A 189 -18.39 8.44 7.96
C LYS A 189 -18.71 7.44 9.07
N THR A 190 -17.98 6.34 9.14
CA THR A 190 -18.17 5.24 10.09
C THR A 190 -18.00 5.68 11.55
N SER A 191 -18.80 5.07 12.42
CA SER A 191 -18.67 5.25 13.87
C SER A 191 -17.47 4.46 14.45
N PRO A 192 -16.93 4.84 15.63
CA PRO A 192 -15.88 4.07 16.30
C PRO A 192 -16.23 2.60 16.56
N SER A 193 -17.50 2.30 16.85
CA SER A 193 -17.98 0.93 17.05
C SER A 193 -17.96 0.12 15.76
N GLU A 194 -18.39 0.71 14.64
CA GLU A 194 -18.31 0.07 13.32
C GLU A 194 -16.85 -0.14 12.91
N ILE A 195 -15.96 0.83 13.16
CA ILE A 195 -14.52 0.68 12.90
C ILE A 195 -13.98 -0.54 13.66
N SER A 196 -14.21 -0.61 14.96
CA SER A 196 -13.74 -1.73 15.79
C SER A 196 -14.29 -3.07 15.29
N GLN A 197 -15.57 -3.12 14.90
CA GLN A 197 -16.16 -4.35 14.39
C GLN A 197 -15.54 -4.75 13.05
N TRP A 198 -15.49 -3.85 12.06
CA TRP A 198 -15.00 -4.20 10.73
C TRP A 198 -13.52 -4.56 10.73
N GLN A 199 -12.70 -3.92 11.56
CA GLN A 199 -11.29 -4.28 11.73
C GLN A 199 -11.09 -5.64 12.40
N SER A 200 -12.09 -6.16 13.11
CA SER A 200 -12.05 -7.51 13.70
C SER A 200 -12.59 -8.61 12.79
N ASP A 201 -13.31 -8.24 11.72
CA ASP A 201 -13.88 -9.21 10.80
C ASP A 201 -12.78 -9.90 9.98
N SER A 202 -12.92 -11.21 9.74
CA SER A 202 -11.97 -11.97 8.91
C SER A 202 -12.11 -11.68 7.41
N PRO A 203 -11.05 -11.83 6.59
CA PRO A 203 -11.14 -11.74 5.13
C PRO A 203 -12.20 -12.65 4.51
N MET A 204 -12.44 -13.83 5.09
CA MET A 204 -13.50 -14.74 4.64
C MET A 204 -14.89 -14.12 4.75
N LYS A 205 -15.14 -13.37 5.85
CA LYS A 205 -16.39 -12.64 6.04
C LYS A 205 -16.54 -11.51 5.03
N TRP A 206 -15.47 -10.78 4.73
CA TRP A 206 -15.51 -9.68 3.76
C TRP A 206 -15.91 -10.17 2.37
N MET A 207 -15.29 -11.28 1.93
CA MET A 207 -15.62 -11.91 0.66
C MET A 207 -17.03 -12.47 0.65
N PHE A 208 -17.49 -13.08 1.76
CA PHE A 208 -18.87 -13.58 1.83
C PHE A 208 -19.91 -12.46 1.74
N GLU A 209 -19.64 -11.28 2.32
CA GLU A 209 -20.50 -10.11 2.14
C GLU A 209 -20.57 -9.68 0.66
N SER A 210 -19.41 -9.62 -0.03
CA SER A 210 -19.35 -9.37 -1.48
C SER A 210 -20.16 -10.41 -2.27
N TYR A 211 -20.01 -11.69 -1.93
CA TYR A 211 -20.74 -12.81 -2.54
C TYR A 211 -22.26 -12.70 -2.39
N LEU A 212 -22.76 -12.31 -1.21
CA LEU A 212 -24.19 -12.10 -0.98
C LEU A 212 -24.75 -10.95 -1.83
N ILE A 213 -23.97 -9.87 -1.98
CA ILE A 213 -24.34 -8.75 -2.84
C ILE A 213 -24.42 -9.23 -4.29
N THR A 214 -23.40 -9.94 -4.77
CA THR A 214 -23.33 -10.48 -6.14
C THR A 214 -24.55 -11.29 -6.53
N ALA A 215 -25.09 -12.11 -5.62
CA ALA A 215 -26.32 -12.86 -5.89
C ALA A 215 -27.53 -11.96 -6.19
N SER A 216 -27.60 -10.77 -5.58
CA SER A 216 -28.64 -9.77 -5.88
C SER A 216 -28.37 -9.08 -7.22
N LEU A 217 -27.10 -8.79 -7.53
CA LEU A 217 -26.71 -8.13 -8.79
C LEU A 217 -27.05 -8.97 -10.02
N TYR A 218 -26.85 -10.29 -9.94
CA TYR A 218 -27.26 -11.19 -11.01
C TYR A 218 -28.78 -11.16 -11.25
N LYS A 219 -29.59 -11.16 -10.19
CA LYS A 219 -31.05 -11.07 -10.30
C LYS A 219 -31.50 -9.75 -10.93
N ASP A 220 -30.80 -8.66 -10.65
CA ASP A 220 -31.14 -7.37 -11.24
C ASP A 220 -30.75 -7.29 -12.72
N ALA A 221 -29.57 -7.81 -13.07
CA ALA A 221 -29.11 -7.88 -14.46
C ALA A 221 -30.00 -8.78 -15.34
N GLU A 222 -30.57 -9.84 -14.78
CA GLU A 222 -31.56 -10.70 -15.48
C GLU A 222 -32.86 -9.96 -15.79
N LYS A 223 -33.29 -9.04 -14.94
CA LYS A 223 -34.53 -8.27 -15.12
C LYS A 223 -34.37 -7.11 -16.10
N ASN A 224 -33.21 -6.46 -16.07
CA ASN A 224 -32.97 -5.24 -16.83
C ASN A 224 -31.52 -5.15 -17.30
N ASN A 225 -31.32 -5.23 -18.61
CA ASN A 225 -30.02 -5.02 -19.24
C ASN A 225 -29.70 -3.54 -19.53
N LYS A 226 -30.60 -2.61 -19.15
CA LYS A 226 -30.40 -1.16 -19.24
C LYS A 226 -30.63 -0.49 -17.88
N PRO A 227 -29.73 -0.69 -16.90
CA PRO A 227 -29.84 -0.01 -15.62
C PRO A 227 -29.95 1.51 -15.81
N ASP A 228 -30.87 2.13 -15.10
CA ASP A 228 -31.22 3.54 -15.23
C ASP A 228 -30.75 4.35 -13.99
N ASP A 229 -31.17 5.61 -13.92
CA ASP A 229 -30.86 6.47 -12.78
C ASP A 229 -31.42 5.92 -11.46
N ARG A 230 -32.55 5.19 -11.50
CA ARG A 230 -33.10 4.57 -10.30
C ARG A 230 -32.17 3.46 -9.79
N TYR A 231 -31.72 2.58 -10.68
CA TYR A 231 -30.72 1.57 -10.32
C TYR A 231 -29.47 2.20 -9.70
N TYR A 232 -28.99 3.31 -10.29
CA TYR A 232 -27.87 4.04 -9.73
C TYR A 232 -28.13 4.55 -8.31
N GLN A 233 -29.26 5.23 -8.06
CA GLN A 233 -29.59 5.77 -6.73
C GLN A 233 -29.76 4.66 -5.68
N GLU A 234 -30.29 3.50 -6.07
CA GLU A 234 -30.46 2.34 -5.20
C GLU A 234 -29.12 1.69 -4.83
N ASN A 235 -28.16 1.63 -5.76
CA ASN A 235 -26.90 0.89 -5.58
C ASN A 235 -25.70 1.76 -5.17
N ILE A 236 -25.72 3.08 -5.41
CA ILE A 236 -24.55 3.91 -5.15
C ILE A 236 -24.17 3.93 -3.67
N LYS A 237 -25.14 3.93 -2.76
CA LYS A 237 -24.88 3.86 -1.32
C LYS A 237 -24.20 2.56 -0.93
N LEU A 238 -24.52 1.46 -1.61
CA LEU A 238 -23.85 0.18 -1.39
C LEU A 238 -22.40 0.22 -1.87
N VAL A 239 -22.14 0.78 -3.05
CA VAL A 239 -20.77 1.00 -3.55
C VAL A 239 -19.95 1.82 -2.56
N GLN A 240 -20.50 2.94 -2.08
CA GLN A 240 -19.87 3.79 -1.07
C GLN A 240 -19.55 3.00 0.20
N LYS A 241 -20.50 2.20 0.69
CA LYS A 241 -20.30 1.38 1.89
C LYS A 241 -19.22 0.32 1.69
N ARG A 242 -19.16 -0.35 0.54
CA ARG A 242 -18.12 -1.35 0.27
C ARG A 242 -16.72 -0.73 0.18
N ILE A 243 -16.60 0.45 -0.42
CA ILE A 243 -15.34 1.22 -0.45
C ILE A 243 -14.94 1.68 0.96
N GLU A 244 -15.89 2.21 1.75
CA GLU A 244 -15.65 2.59 3.15
C GLU A 244 -15.15 1.39 3.96
N MET A 245 -15.89 0.26 3.93
CA MET A 245 -15.50 -0.97 4.64
C MET A 245 -14.13 -1.47 4.19
N GLY A 246 -13.83 -1.43 2.89
CA GLY A 246 -12.53 -1.80 2.33
C GLY A 246 -11.39 -0.96 2.90
N GLY A 247 -11.58 0.36 3.01
CA GLY A 247 -10.57 1.25 3.60
C GLY A 247 -10.35 1.00 5.09
N ILE A 248 -11.43 0.84 5.86
CA ILE A 248 -11.35 0.56 7.30
C ILE A 248 -10.69 -0.78 7.58
N ARG A 249 -11.04 -1.82 6.81
CA ARG A 249 -10.47 -3.17 6.94
C ARG A 249 -9.02 -3.21 6.50
N LEU A 250 -8.66 -2.50 5.41
CA LEU A 250 -7.26 -2.35 5.01
C LEU A 250 -6.43 -1.71 6.14
N ALA A 251 -6.92 -0.64 6.76
CA ALA A 251 -6.24 -0.06 7.92
C ALA A 251 -6.10 -1.07 9.07
N GLY A 252 -7.15 -1.83 9.40
CA GLY A 252 -7.11 -2.87 10.43
C GLY A 252 -6.07 -3.97 10.14
N THR A 253 -6.02 -4.45 8.89
CA THR A 253 -5.03 -5.41 8.41
C THR A 253 -3.62 -4.87 8.57
N LEU A 254 -3.33 -3.68 8.03
CA LEU A 254 -2.00 -3.09 8.09
C LEU A 254 -1.58 -2.76 9.53
N ASN A 255 -2.50 -2.27 10.36
CA ASN A 255 -2.27 -2.05 11.79
C ASN A 255 -1.88 -3.35 12.51
N THR A 256 -2.53 -4.46 12.16
CA THR A 256 -2.23 -5.78 12.75
C THR A 256 -0.88 -6.31 12.27
N LEU A 257 -0.64 -6.30 10.96
CA LEU A 257 0.61 -6.79 10.36
C LEU A 257 1.82 -5.99 10.84
N PHE A 258 1.67 -4.68 11.01
CA PHE A 258 2.73 -3.80 11.49
C PHE A 258 2.81 -3.67 13.01
N LYS A 259 1.92 -4.31 13.79
CA LYS A 259 1.94 -4.25 15.26
C LYS A 259 3.28 -4.68 15.84
N SER A 260 3.88 -5.73 15.27
CA SER A 260 5.20 -6.24 15.65
C SER A 260 6.30 -5.86 14.67
N PHE A 261 5.98 -5.11 13.61
CA PHE A 261 6.98 -4.71 12.63
C PHE A 261 8.03 -3.84 13.29
N THR A 262 9.22 -4.41 13.34
CA THR A 262 10.47 -3.70 13.47
C THR A 262 10.96 -3.48 12.05
N PRO A 263 11.19 -2.24 11.60
CA PRO A 263 11.81 -1.99 10.29
C PRO A 263 12.97 -2.95 10.09
N ALA A 264 12.95 -3.73 9.01
CA ALA A 264 14.01 -4.68 8.67
C ALA A 264 15.32 -3.98 8.24
N PHE A 265 15.53 -2.74 8.66
CA PHE A 265 16.87 -2.19 8.89
C PHE A 265 17.50 -2.73 10.20
N LYS A 266 16.76 -3.54 10.98
CA LYS A 266 17.20 -4.21 12.23
C LYS A 266 17.85 -5.58 12.06
N LYS A 267 18.42 -5.90 10.90
CA LYS A 267 19.36 -7.01 10.77
C LYS A 267 20.55 -6.44 10.02
N GLY A 268 21.64 -6.27 10.76
CA GLY A 268 22.84 -5.53 10.37
C GLY A 268 23.06 -5.52 8.87
N ILE A 269 23.15 -4.29 8.34
CA ILE A 269 23.63 -4.03 6.98
C ILE A 269 24.76 -5.04 6.71
N PRO A 270 24.59 -5.99 5.76
CA PRO A 270 25.72 -6.76 5.29
C PRO A 270 26.71 -5.72 4.79
N ILE A 271 27.85 -5.61 5.46
CA ILE A 271 28.98 -4.82 5.01
C ILE A 271 29.55 -5.55 3.78
N ASN A 272 28.84 -5.51 2.67
CA ASN A 272 29.37 -5.84 1.37
C ASN A 272 29.85 -4.53 0.75
N THR A 273 31.13 -4.23 1.02
CA THR A 273 32.11 -3.79 0.01
C THR A 273 31.49 -3.02 -1.16
N GLU A 274 31.19 -1.72 -0.99
CA GLU A 274 32.05 -0.60 -1.41
C GLU A 274 31.75 0.65 -0.54
N THR A 275 31.97 0.59 0.77
CA THR A 275 31.84 1.78 1.62
C THR A 275 32.97 2.76 1.29
N ILE A 276 32.68 3.74 0.43
CA ILE A 276 33.56 4.87 0.19
C ILE A 276 33.69 5.63 1.52
N THR A 277 34.93 5.78 1.99
CA THR A 277 35.20 6.63 3.14
C THR A 277 35.22 8.08 2.68
N VAL A 278 34.22 8.86 3.07
CA VAL A 278 34.06 10.25 2.66
C VAL A 278 34.25 11.17 3.87
N PRO A 279 35.15 12.16 3.82
CA PRO A 279 35.25 13.18 4.86
C PRO A 279 33.90 13.89 5.08
N SER A 280 33.57 14.26 6.33
CA SER A 280 32.27 14.88 6.65
C SER A 280 31.93 16.09 5.76
N LYS A 281 32.94 16.91 5.44
CA LYS A 281 32.84 18.09 4.57
C LYS A 281 32.38 17.81 3.13
N ASP A 282 32.58 16.59 2.63
CA ASP A 282 32.34 16.24 1.22
C ASP A 282 30.98 15.53 1.03
N LEU A 283 30.22 15.31 2.12
CA LEU A 283 28.98 14.51 2.11
C LEU A 283 27.85 15.09 1.25
N ALA A 284 27.83 16.40 1.02
CA ALA A 284 26.84 17.03 0.14
C ALA A 284 26.94 16.54 -1.32
N LEU A 285 28.05 15.90 -1.71
CA LEU A 285 28.22 15.30 -3.04
C LEU A 285 27.66 13.86 -3.14
N HIS A 286 27.22 13.28 -2.03
CA HIS A 286 26.90 11.86 -1.90
C HIS A 286 25.48 11.59 -1.39
N TYR A 287 24.53 12.50 -1.64
CA TYR A 287 23.12 12.28 -1.28
C TYR A 287 22.56 11.00 -1.88
N GLY A 288 21.77 10.28 -1.09
CA GLY A 288 21.17 8.99 -1.46
C GLY A 288 22.10 7.79 -1.30
N GLN A 289 23.41 7.99 -1.09
CA GLN A 289 24.39 6.92 -0.92
C GLN A 289 24.57 6.55 0.56
N THR A 290 24.79 5.27 0.83
CA THR A 290 25.26 4.79 2.14
C THR A 290 26.77 4.88 2.18
N ILE A 291 27.30 5.73 3.06
CA ILE A 291 28.73 6.01 3.15
C ILE A 291 29.25 5.74 4.55
N LEU A 292 30.58 5.62 4.65
CA LEU A 292 31.31 5.62 5.90
C LEU A 292 31.97 6.98 6.06
N THR A 293 31.64 7.75 7.09
CA THR A 293 32.28 9.04 7.35
C THR A 293 32.92 9.08 8.73
N VAL A 294 33.91 9.93 8.87
CA VAL A 294 34.60 10.18 10.12
C VAL A 294 34.53 11.67 10.41
N GLY A 295 34.14 12.03 11.62
CA GLY A 295 34.10 13.41 12.04
C GLY A 295 34.05 13.58 13.55
N LYS A 296 34.45 14.76 14.02
CA LYS A 296 34.37 15.13 15.43
C LYS A 296 32.96 15.60 15.76
N VAL A 297 32.40 15.11 16.86
CA VAL A 297 31.14 15.63 17.42
C VAL A 297 31.41 16.95 18.13
N TYR A 298 30.93 18.05 17.57
CA TYR A 298 31.10 19.39 18.15
C TYR A 298 30.04 19.68 19.20
N SER A 299 28.78 19.38 18.90
CA SER A 299 27.69 19.58 19.85
C SER A 299 26.61 18.51 19.68
N GLY A 300 25.77 18.37 20.70
CA GLY A 300 24.63 17.49 20.69
C GLY A 300 23.47 18.14 21.44
N ARG A 301 22.24 17.88 20.98
CA ARG A 301 21.02 18.40 21.56
C ARG A 301 19.98 17.29 21.68
N PHE A 302 19.57 17.00 22.92
CA PHE A 302 18.36 16.21 23.18
C PHE A 302 17.14 17.13 23.13
N ILE A 303 16.11 16.73 22.39
CA ILE A 303 14.86 17.48 22.22
C ILE A 303 13.79 16.79 23.05
N GLN A 304 13.40 17.39 24.17
CA GLN A 304 12.49 16.76 25.14
C GLN A 304 11.09 16.48 24.56
N SER A 305 10.58 17.33 23.67
CA SER A 305 9.20 17.25 23.15
C SER A 305 8.91 16.00 22.32
N ASN A 306 9.92 15.45 21.66
CA ASN A 306 9.81 14.26 20.82
C ASN A 306 10.92 13.23 21.11
N GLN A 307 11.67 13.42 22.20
CA GLN A 307 12.72 12.53 22.69
C GLN A 307 13.81 12.15 21.67
N MET A 308 14.03 12.95 20.62
CA MET A 308 15.11 12.72 19.65
C MET A 308 16.41 13.38 20.11
N THR A 309 17.55 12.88 19.63
CA THR A 309 18.86 13.54 19.78
C THR A 309 19.41 13.94 18.41
N LEU A 310 19.94 15.15 18.30
CA LEU A 310 20.73 15.62 17.16
C LEU A 310 22.18 15.79 17.59
N LEU A 311 23.13 15.34 16.76
CA LEU A 311 24.57 15.56 16.95
C LEU A 311 25.11 16.32 15.74
N ASN A 312 25.88 17.38 15.98
CA ASN A 312 26.52 18.18 14.94
C ASN A 312 27.97 17.73 14.78
N ILE A 313 28.33 17.35 13.56
CA ILE A 313 29.64 16.81 13.19
C ILE A 313 30.37 17.83 12.32
N GLY A 314 31.67 18.00 12.55
CA GLY A 314 32.53 18.91 11.76
C GLY A 314 32.39 20.41 12.11
N GLY A 315 31.32 20.80 12.80
CA GLY A 315 31.10 22.15 13.32
C GLY A 315 29.86 22.18 14.23
N ASP A 316 29.62 23.31 14.89
CA ASP A 316 28.36 23.53 15.61
C ASP A 316 27.28 24.07 14.67
N ASN A 317 26.00 23.90 15.01
CA ASN A 317 24.91 24.46 14.21
C ASN A 317 24.95 26.00 14.22
N PRO A 318 24.81 26.68 13.06
CA PRO A 318 24.43 26.16 11.75
C PRO A 318 25.61 25.97 10.77
N ASN A 319 26.82 25.69 11.25
CA ASN A 319 28.02 25.52 10.41
C ASN A 319 28.55 24.07 10.44
N GLN A 320 27.72 23.11 10.85
CA GLN A 320 28.07 21.69 10.87
C GLN A 320 28.11 21.12 9.45
N ASP A 321 29.06 20.21 9.21
CA ASP A 321 29.15 19.46 7.96
C ASP A 321 28.02 18.44 7.83
N LEU A 322 27.66 17.83 8.96
CA LEU A 322 26.69 16.75 9.05
C LEU A 322 25.89 16.85 10.35
N THR A 323 24.60 16.60 10.24
CA THR A 323 23.72 16.33 11.39
C THR A 323 23.51 14.82 11.51
N VAL A 324 23.79 14.23 12.67
CA VAL A 324 23.40 12.85 12.96
C VAL A 324 22.14 12.87 13.82
N MET A 325 21.07 12.27 13.32
CA MET A 325 19.77 12.22 13.98
C MET A 325 19.53 10.83 14.58
N ILE A 326 19.15 10.80 15.86
CA ILE A 326 18.75 9.60 16.61
C ILE A 326 17.29 9.79 17.02
N GLN A 327 16.39 8.99 16.48
CA GLN A 327 14.95 9.07 16.79
C GLN A 327 14.65 8.52 18.19
N SER A 328 13.46 8.85 18.72
CA SER A 328 13.05 8.52 20.09
C SER A 328 13.10 7.02 20.40
N GLU A 329 12.60 6.23 19.47
CA GLU A 329 12.48 4.78 19.51
C GLU A 329 13.83 4.07 19.52
N ASP A 330 14.84 4.69 18.91
CA ASP A 330 16.18 4.14 18.80
C ASP A 330 17.12 4.72 19.86
N ARG A 331 16.74 5.80 20.56
CA ARG A 331 17.63 6.49 21.50
C ARG A 331 18.10 5.61 22.66
N VAL A 332 17.29 4.64 23.09
CA VAL A 332 17.56 3.81 24.28
C VAL A 332 18.90 3.06 24.19
N GLN A 333 19.30 2.61 23.00
CA GLN A 333 20.56 1.90 22.75
C GLN A 333 21.79 2.82 22.66
N PHE A 334 21.60 4.14 22.58
CA PHE A 334 22.68 5.13 22.56
C PHE A 334 22.91 5.79 23.93
N GLY A 335 22.01 5.58 24.90
CA GLY A 335 22.10 6.17 26.24
C GLY A 335 21.89 7.69 26.21
N GLN A 336 22.94 8.47 26.46
CA GLN A 336 22.94 9.94 26.39
C GLN A 336 23.97 10.43 25.36
N PRO A 337 23.76 10.17 24.06
CA PRO A 337 24.77 10.41 23.03
C PRO A 337 25.21 11.89 22.94
N GLU A 338 24.32 12.83 23.24
CA GLU A 338 24.64 14.26 23.29
C GLU A 338 25.66 14.62 24.38
N VAL A 339 25.81 13.78 25.40
CA VAL A 339 26.81 13.91 26.47
C VAL A 339 28.01 13.00 26.19
N THR A 340 27.76 11.72 25.92
CA THR A 340 28.80 10.69 25.86
C THR A 340 29.66 10.75 24.60
N LEU A 341 29.16 11.34 23.52
CA LEU A 341 29.89 11.50 22.26
C LEU A 341 30.47 12.90 22.06
N LYS A 342 30.05 13.89 22.85
CA LYS A 342 30.53 15.27 22.72
C LYS A 342 32.06 15.35 22.79
N GLY A 343 32.66 15.98 21.79
CA GLY A 343 34.11 16.17 21.67
C GLY A 343 34.87 14.97 21.13
N LYS A 344 34.23 13.81 20.93
CA LYS A 344 34.87 12.60 20.40
C LYS A 344 34.88 12.60 18.88
N THR A 345 35.89 11.97 18.30
CA THR A 345 35.88 11.60 16.88
C THR A 345 35.14 10.28 16.73
N ILE A 346 34.17 10.24 15.83
CA ILE A 346 33.35 9.06 15.58
C ILE A 346 33.38 8.69 14.11
N GLN A 347 33.33 7.39 13.86
CA GLN A 347 32.95 6.81 12.58
C GLN A 347 31.42 6.69 12.56
N ILE A 348 30.79 7.12 11.46
CA ILE A 348 29.35 6.98 11.24
C ILE A 348 29.15 6.25 9.92
N ILE A 349 28.28 5.25 9.89
CA ILE A 349 27.79 4.63 8.66
C ILE A 349 26.30 4.85 8.50
N GLY A 350 25.87 5.34 7.34
CA GLY A 350 24.46 5.53 7.04
C GLY A 350 24.23 6.21 5.70
N LYS A 351 22.96 6.24 5.29
CA LYS A 351 22.53 6.93 4.07
C LYS A 351 22.56 8.43 4.30
N VAL A 352 23.25 9.16 3.43
CA VAL A 352 23.25 10.63 3.44
C VAL A 352 21.94 11.13 2.83
N ILE A 353 21.17 11.91 3.57
CA ILE A 353 19.94 12.54 3.10
C ILE A 353 20.09 14.06 3.14
N ASP A 354 19.35 14.75 2.27
CA ASP A 354 19.26 16.21 2.31
C ASP A 354 18.19 16.63 3.31
N TYR A 355 18.57 17.44 4.28
CA TYR A 355 17.65 18.11 5.19
C TYR A 355 17.89 19.60 5.15
N ARG A 356 17.02 20.31 4.40
CA ARG A 356 17.06 21.77 4.24
C ARG A 356 18.41 22.26 3.69
N GLY A 357 18.94 21.57 2.69
CA GLY A 357 20.20 21.92 2.03
C GLY A 357 21.45 21.53 2.82
N LYS A 358 21.33 20.59 3.76
CA LYS A 358 22.45 20.08 4.56
C LYS A 358 22.45 18.56 4.66
N PRO A 359 23.63 17.93 4.71
CA PRO A 359 23.76 16.51 4.99
C PRO A 359 23.20 16.14 6.37
N GLU A 360 22.33 15.13 6.37
CA GLU A 360 21.86 14.45 7.57
C GLU A 360 22.03 12.93 7.42
N ILE A 361 22.38 12.25 8.50
CA ILE A 361 22.37 10.79 8.59
C ILE A 361 21.50 10.41 9.78
N ILE A 362 20.47 9.60 9.53
CA ILE A 362 19.66 9.00 10.58
C ILE A 362 20.34 7.71 11.01
N VAL A 363 20.63 7.57 12.30
CA VAL A 363 21.17 6.33 12.88
C VAL A 363 20.11 5.66 13.73
N THR A 364 19.95 4.36 13.51
CA THR A 364 18.93 3.50 14.10
C THR A 364 19.55 2.34 14.87
N GLU A 365 20.88 2.17 14.86
CA GLU A 365 21.62 1.17 15.63
C GLU A 365 22.90 1.75 16.24
N SER A 366 23.23 1.39 17.48
CA SER A 366 24.48 1.85 18.13
C SER A 366 25.74 1.42 17.37
N ALA A 367 25.68 0.30 16.63
CA ALA A 367 26.75 -0.18 15.78
C ALA A 367 27.08 0.76 14.60
N GLN A 368 26.16 1.65 14.21
CA GLN A 368 26.41 2.65 13.18
C GLN A 368 27.38 3.74 13.63
N ILE A 369 27.60 3.88 14.95
CA ILE A 369 28.52 4.85 15.52
C ILE A 369 29.64 4.12 16.25
N LYS A 370 30.89 4.37 15.83
CA LYS A 370 32.07 3.86 16.51
C LYS A 370 32.97 5.01 16.93
N ILE A 371 33.29 5.12 18.22
CA ILE A 371 34.30 6.08 18.69
C ILE A 371 35.67 5.64 18.16
N ILE A 372 36.36 6.56 17.50
CA ILE A 372 37.74 6.39 17.05
C ILE A 372 38.65 7.13 18.03
N LYS A 373 39.72 6.47 18.47
CA LYS A 373 40.72 7.06 19.37
C LYS A 373 41.66 8.00 18.65
#